data_AF-A0A951P124-F1
#
_entry.id   AF-A0A951P124-F1
#
_cell.length_a   1.000
_cell.length_b   1.000
_cell.length_c   1.000
_cell.angle_alpha   90.00
_cell.angle_beta   90.00
_cell.angle_gamma   90.00
#
_symmetry.space_group_name_H-M   'P 1'
#
loop_
_entity.id
_entity.type
_entity.pdbx_description
1 polymer ?
#
loop_
_entity_poly.entity_id
_entity_poly.type
_entity_poly.pdbx_seq_one_letter_code
_entity_poly.pdbx_strand_id
1 'polypeptide(L)' 'MASIEVIIRDDDGNIISQKPAQEINLKNATLDKIEAEVETWRKQALPEIEAELLQQAQTEFTAKEKTS' A
#
# COMPACT_ATOMS: atom_id res chain seq x y z
N MET A 1 2.02 -9.03 -18.79
CA MET A 1 2.67 -8.36 -17.65
C MET A 1 1.74 -8.50 -16.47
N ALA A 2 2.29 -8.66 -15.27
CA ALA A 2 1.46 -8.61 -14.06
C ALA A 2 1.55 -7.19 -13.51
N SER A 3 0.51 -6.76 -12.79
CA SER A 3 0.49 -5.48 -12.10
C SER A 3 0.01 -5.71 -10.68
N ILE A 4 0.57 -4.97 -9.73
CA ILE A 4 0.14 -4.96 -8.34
C ILE A 4 -0.56 -3.63 -8.05
N GLU A 5 -1.72 -3.70 -7.41
CA GLU A 5 -2.47 -2.54 -6.93
C GLU A 5 -2.57 -2.61 -5.41
N VAL A 6 -2.45 -1.46 -4.75
CA VAL A 6 -2.64 -1.33 -3.30
C VAL A 6 -3.90 -0.52 -3.05
N ILE A 7 -4.86 -1.13 -2.36
CA ILE A 7 -6.09 -0.50 -1.91
C ILE A 7 -6.12 -0.57 -0.39
N ILE A 8 -6.18 0.59 0.26
CA ILE A 8 -6.33 0.70 1.71
C ILE A 8 -7.80 1.02 1.99
N ARG A 9 -8.40 0.27 2.93
CA ARG A 9 -9.79 0.44 3.35
C ARG A 9 -9.87 0.68 4.85
N ASP A 10 -10.88 1.44 5.27
CA ASP A 10 -11.27 1.54 6.67
C ASP A 10 -12.05 0.30 7.13
N ASP A 11 -12.42 0.28 8.42
CA ASP A 11 -13.16 -0.82 9.05
C ASP A 11 -14.59 -0.98 8.48
N ASP A 12 -15.14 0.08 7.88
CA ASP A 12 -16.44 0.09 7.22
C ASP A 12 -16.35 -0.37 5.74
N GLY A 13 -15.14 -0.64 5.25
CA GLY A 13 -14.85 -1.09 3.89
C GLY A 13 -14.74 0.03 2.86
N ASN A 14 -14.81 1.29 3.26
CA ASN A 14 -14.62 2.44 2.37
C ASN A 14 -13.15 2.54 1.94
N ILE A 15 -12.91 2.93 0.70
CA ILE A 15 -11.55 3.14 0.19
C ILE A 15 -11.04 4.46 0.73
N ILE A 16 -9.98 4.39 1.53
CA ILE A 16 -9.27 5.55 2.09
C ILE A 16 -8.06 5.93 1.23
N SER A 17 -7.49 4.97 0.52
CA SER A 17 -6.43 5.21 -0.46
C SER A 17 -6.37 4.12 -1.52
N GLN A 18 -6.01 4.51 -2.73
CA GLN A 18 -5.75 3.62 -3.85
C GLN A 18 -4.50 4.10 -4.58
N LYS A 19 -3.44 3.29 -4.53
CA LYS A 19 -2.19 3.58 -5.25
C LYS A 19 -2.31 3.08 -6.70
N PRO A 20 -1.69 3.77 -7.68
CA PRO A 20 -1.71 3.33 -9.06
C PRO A 20 -1.09 1.93 -9.20
N ALA A 21 -1.58 1.19 -10.19
CA ALA A 21 -1.06 -0.13 -10.50
C ALA A 21 0.43 -0.05 -10.87
N GLN A 22 1.26 -0.77 -10.13
CA GLN A 22 2.68 -0.90 -10.41
C GLN A 22 2.92 -2.15 -11.24
N GLU A 23 3.50 -1.98 -12.43
CA GLU A 23 3.83 -3.10 -13.30
C GLU A 23 5.00 -3.90 -12.74
N ILE A 24 4.85 -5.23 -12.72
CA ILE A 24 5.94 -6.15 -12.42
C ILE A 24 6.21 -7.00 -13.66
N ASN A 25 7.47 -6.95 -14.11
CA ASN A 25 7.89 -7.67 -15.28
C ASN A 25 8.21 -9.15 -14.96
N LEU A 26 7.17 -9.97 -14.96
CA LEU A 26 7.27 -11.41 -14.75
C LEU A 26 7.50 -12.21 -16.05
N LYS A 27 7.79 -11.54 -17.18
CA LYS A 27 7.90 -12.22 -18.48
C LYS A 27 9.13 -13.13 -18.49
N ASN A 28 8.92 -14.44 -18.66
CA ASN A 28 9.97 -15.48 -18.62
C ASN A 28 10.78 -15.52 -17.30
N ALA A 29 10.20 -15.04 -16.19
CA ALA A 29 10.87 -15.05 -14.89
C ALA A 29 10.93 -16.47 -14.33
N THR A 30 12.11 -16.87 -13.81
CA THR A 30 12.24 -18.06 -12.95
C THR A 30 11.58 -17.78 -11.60
N LEU A 31 11.28 -18.83 -10.83
CA LEU A 31 10.70 -18.71 -9.48
C LEU A 31 11.48 -17.70 -8.62
N ASP A 32 12.81 -17.85 -8.53
CA ASP A 32 13.68 -16.96 -7.76
C ASP A 32 13.56 -15.48 -8.17
N LYS A 33 13.35 -15.23 -9.47
CA LYS A 33 13.19 -13.87 -9.99
C LYS A 33 11.83 -13.30 -9.63
N ILE A 34 10.77 -14.12 -9.63
CA ILE A 34 9.45 -13.69 -9.16
C ILE A 34 9.54 -13.32 -7.67
N GLU A 35 10.18 -14.15 -6.85
CA GLU A 35 10.36 -13.88 -5.42
C GLU A 35 11.16 -12.59 -5.16
N ALA A 36 12.26 -12.38 -5.90
CA ALA A 36 13.07 -11.18 -5.76
C ALA A 36 12.31 -9.89 -6.15
N GLU A 37 11.53 -9.92 -7.22
CA GLU A 37 10.75 -8.76 -7.68
C GLU A 37 9.62 -8.44 -6.68
N VAL A 38 8.91 -9.45 -6.18
CA VAL A 38 7.86 -9.29 -5.15
C VAL A 38 8.46 -8.76 -3.85
N GLU A 39 9.61 -9.28 -3.42
CA GLU A 39 10.30 -8.83 -2.21
C GLU A 39 10.79 -7.37 -2.35
N THR A 40 11.25 -6.99 -3.54
CA THR A 40 11.65 -5.62 -3.86
C THR A 40 10.45 -4.68 -3.77
N TRP A 41 9.34 -5.04 -4.41
CA TRP A 41 8.09 -4.31 -4.31
C TRP A 41 7.63 -4.18 -2.84
N ARG A 42 7.67 -5.26 -2.06
CA ARG A 42 7.28 -5.27 -0.64
C ARG A 42 8.10 -4.28 0.19
N LYS A 43 9.42 -4.25 -0.01
CA LYS A 43 10.33 -3.32 0.70
C LYS A 43 10.06 -1.85 0.40
N GLN A 44 9.53 -1.56 -0.79
CA GLN A 44 9.16 -0.19 -1.21
C GLN A 44 7.76 0.17 -0.73
N ALA A 45 6.78 -0.70 -0.94
CA ALA A 45 5.38 -0.43 -0.68
C ALA A 45 5.04 -0.37 0.82
N LEU A 46 5.63 -1.25 1.66
CA LEU A 46 5.27 -1.32 3.08
C LEU A 46 5.54 -0.02 3.86
N PRO A 47 6.73 0.62 3.75
CA PRO A 47 6.97 1.91 4.43
C PRO A 47 6.01 3.01 4.00
N GLU A 48 5.63 3.05 2.71
CA GLU A 48 4.67 4.03 2.22
C GLU A 48 3.27 3.81 2.77
N ILE A 49 2.83 2.55 2.83
CA ILE A 49 1.55 2.15 3.44
C ILE A 49 1.54 2.52 4.93
N GLU A 50 2.63 2.23 5.65
CA GLU A 50 2.76 2.55 7.07
C GLU A 50 2.66 4.06 7.31
N ALA A 51 3.41 4.87 6.56
CA ALA A 51 3.38 6.33 6.69
C ALA A 51 1.98 6.90 6.44
N GLU A 52 1.27 6.38 5.44
CA GLU A 52 -0.08 6.80 5.07
C GLU A 52 -1.10 6.47 6.17
N LEU A 53 -1.05 5.25 6.71
CA LEU A 53 -1.91 4.83 7.82
C LEU A 53 -1.63 5.64 9.10
N LEU A 54 -0.36 5.92 9.41
CA LEU A 54 0.01 6.75 10.56
C LEU A 54 -0.49 8.19 10.40
N GLN A 55 -0.34 8.77 9.21
CA GLN A 55 -0.83 10.11 8.91
C GLN A 55 -2.36 10.20 9.04
N GLN A 56 -3.07 9.17 8.59
CA GLN A 56 -4.52 9.11 8.73
C GLN A 56 -4.93 9.03 10.20
N ALA A 57 -4.34 8.10 10.98
CA ALA A 57 -4.63 7.97 12.40
C ALA A 57 -4.37 9.29 13.17
N GLN A 58 -3.30 10.00 12.83
CA GLN A 58 -2.99 11.30 13.42
C GLN A 58 -4.02 12.38 13.03
N THR A 59 -4.48 12.37 11.78
CA THR A 59 -5.51 13.30 11.29
C THR A 59 -6.83 13.08 12.02
N GLU A 60 -7.25 11.82 12.17
CA GLU A 60 -8.46 11.44 12.90
C GLU A 60 -8.38 11.80 14.38
N PHE A 61 -7.24 11.54 15.02
CA PHE A 61 -7.01 11.92 16.42
C PHE A 61 -7.14 13.44 16.61
N THR A 62 -6.46 14.22 15.76
CA THR A 62 -6.49 15.69 15.82
C THR A 62 -7.89 16.25 15.54
N ALA A 63 -8.65 15.63 14.64
CA ALA A 63 -10.03 16.03 14.36
C ALA A 63 -10.93 15.83 15.59
N LYS A 64 -10.82 14.69 16.28
CA LYS A 64 -11.60 14.37 17.48
C LYS A 64 -11.33 15.35 18.63
N GLU A 65 -10.07 15.73 18.84
CA GLU A 65 -9.64 16.69 19.87
C GLU A 65 -10.18 18.11 19.62
N LYS A 66 -10.35 18.53 18.36
CA LYS A 66 -10.91 19.86 18.02
C LYS A 66 -12.41 19.98 18.18
N THR A 67 -13.12 18.85 18.25
CA THR A 67 -14.58 18.77 18.40
C THR A 67 -15.03 18.41 19.82
N SER A 68 -14.09 18.21 20.75
CA SER A 68 -14.37 17.92 22.17
C SER A 68 -14.27 19.15 23.05
#